data_AF-A0A1Y2T7H0-F1
#
_entry.id   AF-A0A1Y2T7H0-F1
#
_cell.length_a   1.000
_cell.length_b   1.000
_cell.length_c   1.000
_cell.angle_alpha   90.00
_cell.angle_beta   90.00
_cell.angle_gamma   90.00
#
_symmetry.space_group_name_H-M   'P 1'
#
loop_
_entity.id
_entity.type
_entity.pdbx_description
1 polymer ?
#
loop_
_entity_poly.entity_id
_entity_poly.type
_entity_poly.pdbx_seq_one_letter_code
_entity_poly.pdbx_strand_id
1 'polypeptide(L)'
;MSMIYRTTAFPAWTHVSTTLVFYATAGLIGTSAVFAGLCCRTGGEEPRGLMGLVVGAMAMLALQVMALALHGVYLGTAGPEAQATAALIAGEWSALYWGQIVCIAAGTGIMMPLVWRRVAQKKLANMPQFAGALVALVALGELAGRVVFYATRVKIGL
;
A
#
# COMPACT_ATOMS: atom_id res chain seq x y z
N MET A 1 -2.88 11.52 -11.54
CA MET A 1 -1.84 10.55 -12.01
C MET A 1 -2.38 9.13 -12.22
N SER A 2 -3.54 8.72 -11.67
CA SER A 2 -4.13 7.38 -11.89
C SER A 2 -4.47 7.05 -13.36
N MET A 3 -4.80 8.05 -14.18
CA MET A 3 -5.14 7.87 -15.61
C MET A 3 -3.96 7.41 -16.47
N ILE A 4 -2.70 7.71 -16.10
CA ILE A 4 -1.50 7.18 -16.80
C ILE A 4 -1.43 5.66 -16.64
N TYR A 5 -1.99 5.12 -15.56
CA TYR A 5 -2.04 3.69 -15.28
C TYR A 5 -3.16 2.99 -16.06
N ARG A 6 -4.11 3.75 -16.64
CA ARG A 6 -5.28 3.22 -17.37
C ARG A 6 -5.24 3.48 -18.87
N THR A 7 -4.07 3.72 -19.44
CA THR A 7 -3.99 3.83 -20.90
C THR A 7 -4.30 2.46 -21.52
N THR A 8 -5.21 2.42 -22.48
CA THR A 8 -5.60 1.19 -23.22
C THR A 8 -4.40 0.45 -23.81
N ALA A 9 -3.29 1.15 -24.04
CA ALA A 9 -2.01 0.58 -24.42
C ALA A 9 -1.45 -0.48 -23.46
N PHE A 10 -1.81 -0.49 -22.16
CA PHE A 10 -1.29 -1.44 -21.15
C PHE A 10 -2.43 -2.23 -20.48
N PRO A 11 -2.95 -3.31 -21.10
CA PRO A 11 -4.19 -3.96 -20.69
C PRO A 11 -4.23 -4.36 -19.21
N ALA A 12 -3.14 -4.97 -18.72
CA ALA A 12 -2.96 -5.40 -17.34
C ALA A 12 -3.35 -4.34 -16.30
N TRP A 13 -3.15 -3.06 -16.61
CA TRP A 13 -3.29 -1.95 -15.67
C TRP A 13 -4.53 -1.07 -15.91
N THR A 14 -5.30 -1.33 -16.97
CA THR A 14 -6.48 -0.53 -17.35
C THR A 14 -7.71 -0.74 -16.47
N HIS A 15 -7.72 -1.81 -15.68
CA HIS A 15 -8.84 -2.21 -14.85
C HIS A 15 -9.07 -1.30 -13.63
N VAL A 16 -10.29 -1.31 -13.09
CA VAL A 16 -10.65 -0.51 -11.90
C VAL A 16 -9.83 -0.87 -10.67
N SER A 17 -9.38 -2.13 -10.56
CA SER A 17 -8.52 -2.60 -9.47
C SER A 17 -7.22 -1.80 -9.35
N THR A 18 -6.59 -1.42 -10.47
CA THR A 18 -5.39 -0.56 -10.48
C THR A 18 -5.66 0.79 -9.83
N THR A 19 -6.84 1.35 -10.06
CA THR A 19 -7.23 2.65 -9.50
C THR A 19 -7.48 2.53 -8.00
N LEU A 20 -8.15 1.46 -7.57
CA LEU A 20 -8.37 1.18 -6.15
C LEU A 20 -7.04 0.98 -5.42
N VAL A 21 -6.12 0.20 -5.98
CA VAL A 21 -4.76 0.01 -5.45
C VAL A 21 -4.07 1.37 -5.30
N PHE A 22 -4.09 2.22 -6.33
CA PHE A 22 -3.44 3.54 -6.27
C PHE A 22 -3.97 4.40 -5.12
N TYR A 23 -5.29 4.56 -5.02
CA TYR A 23 -5.89 5.46 -4.03
C TYR A 23 -5.85 4.89 -2.62
N ALA A 24 -6.02 3.58 -2.45
CA ALA A 24 -5.88 2.93 -1.15
C ALA A 24 -4.45 3.12 -0.63
N THR A 25 -3.43 2.85 -1.44
CA THR A 25 -2.02 3.01 -1.00
C THR A 25 -1.66 4.47 -0.72
N ALA A 26 -2.13 5.43 -1.53
CA ALA A 26 -1.95 6.85 -1.26
C ALA A 26 -2.62 7.28 0.06
N GLY A 27 -3.84 6.79 0.31
CA GLY A 27 -4.56 7.00 1.56
C GLY A 27 -3.83 6.41 2.77
N LEU A 28 -3.24 5.22 2.62
CA LEU A 28 -2.44 4.57 3.66
C LEU A 28 -1.19 5.37 4.01
N ILE A 29 -0.45 5.86 3.01
CA ILE A 29 0.72 6.72 3.26
C ILE A 29 0.31 8.00 3.98
N GLY A 30 -0.69 8.71 3.46
CA GLY A 30 -1.16 9.96 4.07
C GLY A 30 -1.63 9.75 5.51
N THR A 31 -2.42 8.71 5.75
CA THR A 31 -2.92 8.38 7.09
C THR A 31 -1.79 7.98 8.03
N SER A 32 -0.82 7.20 7.57
CA SER A 32 0.34 6.79 8.37
C SER A 32 1.23 7.98 8.75
N ALA A 33 1.45 8.93 7.85
CA ALA A 33 2.23 10.14 8.10
C ALA A 33 1.53 11.06 9.11
N VAL A 34 0.22 11.29 8.95
CA VAL A 34 -0.59 12.09 9.89
C VAL A 34 -0.59 11.43 11.27
N PHE A 35 -0.85 10.12 11.33
CA PHE A 35 -0.86 9.36 12.57
C PHE A 35 0.50 9.40 13.28
N ALA A 36 1.60 9.18 12.54
CA ALA A 36 2.96 9.26 13.07
C ALA A 36 3.28 10.67 13.62
N GLY A 37 2.91 11.73 12.88
CA GLY A 37 3.10 13.11 13.30
C GLY A 37 2.34 13.45 14.58
N LEU A 38 1.07 13.04 14.68
CA LEU A 38 0.26 13.24 15.89
C LEU A 38 0.87 12.52 17.09
N CYS A 39 1.26 11.25 16.92
CA CYS A 39 1.91 10.44 17.95
C CYS A 39 3.21 11.05 18.48
N CYS A 40 4.00 11.70 17.61
CA CYS A 40 5.25 12.36 18.02
C CYS A 40 5.00 13.72 18.70
N ARG A 41 3.89 14.41 18.37
CA ARG A 41 3.59 15.76 18.86
C ARG A 41 2.96 15.76 20.25
N THR A 42 2.13 14.76 20.59
CA THR A 42 1.27 14.83 21.77
C THR A 42 1.92 14.41 23.08
N GLY A 43 3.22 14.07 23.09
CA GLY A 43 3.98 13.89 24.34
C GLY A 43 3.40 12.91 25.36
N GLY A 44 2.51 11.99 24.94
CA GLY A 44 1.85 11.03 25.83
C GLY A 44 0.35 11.14 25.97
N GLU A 45 -0.23 12.22 25.46
CA GLU A 45 -1.68 12.35 25.36
C GLU A 45 -2.18 11.66 24.10
N GLU A 46 -3.28 10.92 24.20
CA GLU A 46 -3.92 10.34 23.03
C GLU A 46 -4.56 11.47 22.20
N PRO A 47 -4.10 11.73 20.96
CA PRO A 47 -4.68 12.75 20.13
C PRO A 47 -6.15 12.42 19.84
N ARG A 48 -7.05 13.41 19.91
CA ARG A 48 -8.44 13.23 19.49
C ARG A 48 -8.51 12.69 18.06
N GLY A 49 -9.27 11.63 17.85
CA GLY A 49 -9.47 11.01 16.53
C GLY A 49 -8.39 9.99 16.13
N LEU A 50 -7.40 9.71 16.98
CA LEU A 50 -6.35 8.74 16.66
C LEU A 50 -6.90 7.33 16.37
N MET A 51 -7.88 6.85 17.14
CA MET A 51 -8.60 5.60 16.85
C MET A 51 -9.28 5.62 15.47
N GLY A 52 -9.87 6.75 15.09
CA GLY A 52 -10.48 6.91 13.76
C GLY A 52 -9.47 6.77 12.63
N LEU A 53 -8.25 7.28 12.82
CA LEU A 53 -7.15 7.08 11.85
C LEU A 53 -6.72 5.61 11.76
N VAL A 54 -6.64 4.90 12.90
CA VAL A 54 -6.33 3.46 12.89
C VAL A 54 -7.41 2.67 12.15
N VAL A 55 -8.68 2.88 12.49
CA VAL A 55 -9.81 2.19 11.83
C VAL A 55 -9.85 2.52 10.33
N GLY A 56 -9.69 3.79 9.96
CA GLY A 56 -9.66 4.23 8.57
C GLY A 56 -8.50 3.61 7.79
N ALA A 57 -7.31 3.54 8.38
CA ALA A 57 -6.16 2.87 7.75
C ALA A 57 -6.39 1.37 7.59
N MET A 58 -6.97 0.69 8.58
CA MET A 58 -7.31 -0.73 8.47
C MET A 58 -8.36 -0.99 7.38
N ALA A 59 -9.35 -0.10 7.22
CA ALA A 59 -10.31 -0.18 6.13
C ALA A 59 -9.65 0.01 4.76
N MET A 60 -8.70 0.94 4.64
CA MET A 60 -7.91 1.13 3.41
C MET A 60 -6.99 -0.06 3.12
N LEU A 61 -6.43 -0.70 4.14
CA LEU A 61 -5.67 -1.94 3.99
C LEU A 61 -6.57 -3.08 3.48
N ALA A 62 -7.79 -3.22 4.00
CA ALA A 62 -8.75 -4.20 3.51
C ALA A 62 -9.12 -3.93 2.04
N LEU A 63 -9.36 -2.66 1.68
CA LEU A 63 -9.62 -2.25 0.30
C LEU A 63 -8.44 -2.57 -0.62
N GLN A 64 -7.20 -2.32 -0.16
CA GLN A 64 -5.98 -2.64 -0.88
C GLN A 64 -5.87 -4.15 -1.16
N VAL A 65 -6.08 -4.99 -0.15
CA VAL A 65 -6.02 -6.45 -0.28
C VAL A 65 -7.09 -6.95 -1.26
N MET A 66 -8.32 -6.44 -1.15
CA MET A 66 -9.39 -6.78 -2.08
C MET A 66 -9.05 -6.36 -3.52
N ALA A 67 -8.52 -5.15 -3.71
CA ALA A 67 -8.15 -4.64 -5.02
C ALA A 67 -7.00 -5.44 -5.66
N LEU A 68 -6.00 -5.86 -4.87
CA LEU A 68 -4.92 -6.74 -5.33
C LEU A 68 -5.43 -8.12 -5.72
N ALA A 69 -6.36 -8.71 -4.95
CA ALA A 69 -6.98 -9.98 -5.31
C ALA A 69 -7.75 -9.88 -6.63
N LEU A 70 -8.55 -8.82 -6.81
CA LEU A 70 -9.25 -8.55 -8.07
C LEU A 70 -8.29 -8.34 -9.24
N HIS A 71 -7.16 -7.67 -9.01
CA HIS A 71 -6.12 -7.50 -10.02
C HIS A 71 -5.52 -8.84 -10.44
N GLY A 72 -5.22 -9.73 -9.48
CA GLY A 72 -4.73 -11.09 -9.78
C GLY A 72 -5.70 -11.90 -10.65
N VAL A 73 -7.01 -11.86 -10.34
CA VAL A 73 -8.05 -12.53 -11.15
C VAL A 73 -8.13 -11.92 -12.55
N TYR A 74 -8.07 -10.59 -12.66
CA TYR A 74 -8.10 -9.89 -13.93
C TYR A 74 -6.91 -10.26 -14.83
N LEU A 75 -5.70 -10.33 -14.25
CA LEU A 75 -4.49 -10.71 -15.00
C LEU A 75 -4.60 -12.10 -15.65
N GLY A 76 -5.35 -13.02 -15.04
CA GLY A 76 -5.58 -14.35 -15.61
C GLY A 76 -6.56 -14.39 -16.79
N THR A 77 -7.42 -13.38 -16.94
CA THR A 77 -8.60 -13.42 -17.83
C THR A 77 -8.63 -12.34 -18.92
N ALA A 78 -7.80 -11.30 -18.83
CA ALA A 78 -7.92 -10.09 -19.65
C ALA A 78 -7.25 -10.10 -21.03
N GLY A 79 -6.49 -11.16 -21.38
CA GLY A 79 -5.83 -11.32 -22.68
C GLY A 79 -4.31 -11.59 -22.59
N PRO A 80 -3.63 -11.83 -23.72
CA PRO A 80 -2.23 -12.26 -23.76
C PRO A 80 -1.25 -11.28 -23.10
N GLU A 81 -1.46 -9.97 -23.27
CA GLU A 81 -0.61 -8.93 -22.68
C GLU A 81 -0.74 -8.90 -21.15
N ALA A 82 -1.95 -9.10 -20.63
CA ALA A 82 -2.19 -9.19 -19.20
C ALA A 82 -1.57 -10.45 -18.59
N GLN A 83 -1.64 -11.57 -19.31
CA GLN A 83 -0.96 -12.81 -18.93
C GLN A 83 0.56 -12.68 -18.99
N ALA A 84 1.11 -11.93 -19.95
CA ALA A 84 2.54 -11.62 -20.01
C ALA A 84 2.98 -10.75 -18.82
N THR A 85 2.19 -9.74 -18.43
CA THR A 85 2.41 -9.01 -17.17
C THR A 85 2.37 -9.96 -15.97
N ALA A 86 1.41 -10.89 -15.91
CA ALA A 86 1.32 -11.88 -14.84
C ALA A 86 2.57 -12.77 -14.79
N ALA A 87 3.11 -13.18 -15.94
CA ALA A 87 4.34 -13.97 -16.03
C ALA A 87 5.57 -13.19 -15.54
N LEU A 88 5.69 -11.90 -15.88
CA LEU A 88 6.75 -11.04 -15.36
C LEU A 88 6.66 -10.87 -13.84
N ILE A 89 5.44 -10.70 -13.31
CA ILE A 89 5.20 -10.63 -11.86
C ILE A 89 5.52 -11.98 -11.20
N ALA A 90 5.13 -13.11 -11.78
CA ALA A 90 5.39 -14.43 -11.20
C ALA A 90 6.87 -14.84 -11.27
N GLY A 91 7.61 -14.34 -12.26
CA GLY A 91 9.04 -14.57 -12.45
C GLY A 91 9.90 -13.49 -11.82
N GLU A 92 10.50 -12.65 -12.67
CA GLU A 92 11.55 -11.67 -12.31
C GLU A 92 11.13 -10.70 -11.19
N TRP A 93 9.86 -10.26 -11.19
CA TRP A 93 9.39 -9.20 -10.30
C TRP A 93 8.66 -9.72 -9.06
N SER A 94 8.63 -11.04 -8.83
CA SER A 94 7.86 -11.70 -7.77
C SER A 94 8.27 -11.23 -6.38
N ALA A 95 9.57 -11.19 -6.11
CA ALA A 95 10.09 -10.77 -4.81
C ALA A 95 9.66 -9.33 -4.46
N LEU A 96 9.70 -8.42 -5.45
CA LEU A 96 9.30 -7.03 -5.24
C LEU A 96 7.79 -6.89 -5.13
N TYR A 97 7.03 -7.66 -5.93
CA TYR A 97 5.57 -7.69 -5.87
C TYR A 97 5.07 -8.14 -4.50
N TRP A 98 5.59 -9.25 -3.95
CA TRP A 98 5.21 -9.72 -2.62
C TRP A 98 5.81 -8.87 -1.51
N GLY A 99 7.04 -8.39 -1.69
CA GLY A 99 7.71 -7.48 -0.75
C GLY A 99 6.89 -6.22 -0.51
N GLN A 100 6.29 -5.65 -1.55
CA GLN A 100 5.40 -4.49 -1.42
C GLN A 100 4.21 -4.78 -0.49
N ILE A 101 3.59 -5.96 -0.63
CA ILE A 101 2.40 -6.38 0.11
C ILE A 101 2.79 -6.57 1.58
N VAL A 102 3.91 -7.26 1.82
CA VAL A 102 4.44 -7.47 3.16
C VAL A 102 4.77 -6.13 3.82
N CYS A 103 5.40 -5.19 3.11
CA CYS A 103 5.72 -3.88 3.66
C CYS A 103 4.47 -3.08 4.04
N ILE A 104 3.45 -3.04 3.17
CA ILE A 104 2.17 -2.35 3.46
C ILE A 104 1.44 -3.04 4.62
N ALA A 105 1.36 -4.36 4.62
CA ALA A 105 0.70 -5.12 5.69
C ALA A 105 1.44 -5.00 7.03
N ALA A 106 2.78 -5.02 7.02
CA ALA A 106 3.58 -4.82 8.23
C ALA A 106 3.47 -3.39 8.75
N GLY A 107 3.52 -2.38 7.87
CA GLY A 107 3.30 -0.98 8.25
C GLY A 107 1.90 -0.78 8.83
N THR A 108 0.87 -0.99 8.04
CA THR A 108 -0.50 -0.67 8.45
C THR A 108 -1.11 -1.71 9.39
N GLY A 109 -1.01 -3.00 9.06
CA GLY A 109 -1.69 -4.07 9.80
C GLY A 109 -1.02 -4.42 11.13
N ILE A 110 0.30 -4.18 11.26
CA ILE A 110 1.07 -4.53 12.47
C ILE A 110 1.54 -3.26 13.19
N MET A 111 2.34 -2.42 12.53
CA MET A 111 3.00 -1.30 13.19
C MET A 111 2.01 -0.24 13.65
N MET A 112 0.99 0.12 12.87
CA MET A 112 0.03 1.14 13.29
C MET A 112 -0.76 0.75 14.57
N PRO A 113 -1.34 -0.46 14.70
CA PRO A 113 -1.92 -0.92 15.97
C PRO A 113 -0.93 -0.97 17.13
N LEU A 114 0.33 -1.36 16.88
CA LEU A 114 1.37 -1.37 17.91
C LEU A 114 1.70 0.03 18.41
N VAL A 115 1.88 0.99 17.50
CA VAL A 115 2.12 2.40 17.80
C VAL A 115 0.93 2.97 18.60
N TRP A 116 -0.31 2.68 18.20
CA TRP A 116 -1.50 3.07 18.96
C TRP A 116 -1.50 2.51 20.37
N ARG A 117 -1.26 1.20 20.54
CA ARG A 117 -1.19 0.56 21.86
C ARG A 117 -0.14 1.21 22.76
N ARG A 118 1.01 1.63 22.20
CA ARG A 118 2.05 2.34 22.96
C ARG A 118 1.58 3.71 23.43
N VAL A 119 0.88 4.47 22.58
CA VAL A 119 0.26 5.75 22.99
C VAL A 119 -0.75 5.53 24.11
N ALA A 120 -1.67 4.59 23.95
CA ALA A 120 -2.69 4.29 24.95
C ALA A 120 -2.10 3.85 26.30
N GLN A 121 -0.96 3.15 26.28
CA GLN A 121 -0.21 2.74 27.48
C GLN A 121 0.78 3.80 27.99
N LYS A 122 0.84 4.98 27.37
CA LYS A 122 1.82 6.05 27.67
C LYS A 122 3.29 5.58 27.60
N LYS A 123 3.58 4.56 26.76
CA LYS A 123 4.92 4.00 26.54
C LYS A 123 5.64 4.71 25.40
N LEU A 124 6.10 5.93 25.67
CA LEU A 124 6.62 6.84 24.65
C LEU A 124 8.11 6.69 24.36
N ALA A 125 8.82 5.87 25.12
CA ALA A 125 10.20 5.55 24.84
C ALA A 125 10.31 5.01 23.40
N ASN A 126 11.21 5.60 22.63
CA ASN A 126 11.49 5.29 21.22
C ASN A 126 10.29 5.48 20.27
N MET A 127 9.29 6.29 20.64
CA MET A 127 8.10 6.52 19.82
C MET A 127 8.42 7.04 18.40
N PRO A 128 9.35 8.00 18.21
CA PRO A 128 9.73 8.45 16.87
C PRO A 128 10.28 7.33 15.98
N GLN A 129 11.00 6.36 16.55
CA GLN A 129 11.54 5.22 15.81
C GLN A 129 10.43 4.27 15.35
N PHE A 130 9.45 3.97 16.22
CA PHE A 130 8.29 3.15 15.83
C PHE A 130 7.40 3.85 14.80
N ALA A 131 7.14 5.14 14.98
CA ALA A 131 6.36 5.96 14.06
C ALA A 131 7.08 6.12 12.70
N GLY A 132 8.40 6.31 12.72
CA GLY A 132 9.25 6.36 11.53
C GLY A 132 9.26 5.02 10.79
N ALA A 133 9.40 3.89 11.50
CA ALA A 133 9.35 2.56 10.91
C ALA A 133 7.99 2.26 10.25
N LEU A 134 6.88 2.66 10.88
CA LEU A 134 5.55 2.60 10.30
C LEU A 134 5.49 3.32 8.94
N VAL A 135 5.90 4.60 8.89
CA VAL A 135 5.85 5.39 7.65
C VAL A 135 6.80 4.83 6.61
N ALA A 136 8.01 4.43 7.01
CA ALA A 136 9.01 3.86 6.11
C ALA A 136 8.51 2.55 5.45
N LEU A 137 7.89 1.65 6.20
CA LEU A 137 7.35 0.41 5.65
C LEU A 137 6.26 0.67 4.61
N VAL A 138 5.30 1.55 4.90
CA VAL A 138 4.23 1.87 3.94
C VAL A 138 4.80 2.57 2.70
N ALA A 139 5.76 3.49 2.89
CA ALA A 139 6.41 4.20 1.78
C ALA A 139 7.25 3.29 0.88
N LEU A 140 8.01 2.36 1.48
CA LEU A 140 8.77 1.35 0.74
C LEU A 140 7.86 0.41 -0.04
N GLY A 141 6.73 0.02 0.55
CA GLY A 141 5.72 -0.78 -0.14
C GLY A 141 5.12 -0.05 -1.34
N GLU A 142 4.73 1.22 -1.19
CA GLU A 142 4.27 2.03 -2.32
C GLU A 142 5.34 2.14 -3.42
N LEU A 143 6.59 2.45 -3.05
CA LEU A 143 7.67 2.59 -4.02
C LEU A 143 7.92 1.29 -4.78
N ALA A 144 7.96 0.16 -4.07
CA ALA A 144 8.07 -1.16 -4.69
C ALA A 144 6.92 -1.42 -5.67
N GLY A 145 5.68 -1.08 -5.29
CA GLY A 145 4.52 -1.19 -6.17
C GLY A 145 4.60 -0.34 -7.43
N ARG A 146 5.14 0.89 -7.32
CA ARG A 146 5.40 1.76 -8.48
C ARG A 146 6.43 1.15 -9.41
N VAL A 147 7.51 0.60 -8.87
CA VAL A 147 8.55 -0.07 -9.66
C VAL A 147 7.97 -1.28 -10.39
N VAL A 148 7.24 -2.16 -9.69
CA VAL A 148 6.59 -3.34 -10.30
C VAL A 148 5.62 -2.91 -11.39
N PHE A 149 4.79 -1.89 -11.13
CA PHE A 149 3.92 -1.33 -12.16
C PHE A 149 4.71 -0.97 -13.41
N TYR A 150 5.75 -0.14 -13.29
CA TYR A 150 6.48 0.38 -14.44
C TYR A 150 7.25 -0.70 -15.19
N ALA A 151 7.83 -1.67 -14.48
CA ALA A 151 8.63 -2.75 -15.03
C ALA A 151 7.80 -3.79 -15.77
N THR A 152 6.54 -3.99 -15.37
CA THR A 152 5.67 -5.05 -15.92
C THR A 152 4.62 -4.49 -16.89
N ARG A 153 4.86 -3.29 -17.44
CA ARG A 153 4.00 -2.68 -18.46
C ARG A 153 4.19 -3.35 -19.82
N VAL A 154 3.38 -4.37 -20.10
CA VAL A 154 3.29 -4.98 -21.42
C VAL A 154 2.30 -4.19 -22.28
N LYS A 155 2.74 -3.79 -23.47
CA LYS A 155 1.92 -3.04 -24.43
C LYS A 155 1.13 -3.96 -25.34
N ILE A 156 -0.03 -3.49 -25.82
CA ILE A 156 -0.68 -4.08 -27.00
C ILE A 156 0.22 -3.79 -28.21
N GLY A 157 0.91 -4.81 -28.70
CA GLY A 157 1.71 -4.76 -29.95
C GLY A 157 2.77 -3.65 -30.01
N LEU A 158 3.45 -3.58 -31.16
CA LEU A 158 4.00 -2.32 -31.67
C LEU A 158 2.86 -1.55 -32.34
#